data_AF-A0AA36HZG4-F1
#
_entry.id   AF-A0AA36HZG4-F1
#
_cell.length_a   1.000
_cell.length_b   1.000
_cell.length_c   1.000
_cell.angle_alpha   90.00
_cell.angle_beta   90.00
_cell.angle_gamma   90.00
#
_symmetry.space_group_name_H-M   'P 1'
#
loop_
_entity.id
_entity.type
_entity.pdbx_description
1 polymer ?
#
loop_
_entity_poly.entity_id
_entity_poly.type
_entity_poly.pdbx_seq_one_letter_code
_entity_poly.pdbx_strand_id
1 'polypeptide(L)'
;MVGGPASLGAFMAPPCGTSSKARCIQRVGENLPKPLRTSLQPDGVPGLSGADFARVSAANCLYDFAACVMQKCLELDKIYIVENPRSSLFRETTPIRRLTA
;
A
#
# COMPACT_ATOMS: atom_id res chain seq x y z
N MET A 1 -13.12 -25.35 -22.49
CA MET A 1 -12.16 -24.69 -21.59
C MET A 1 -11.92 -23.30 -22.12
N VAL A 2 -12.42 -22.26 -21.45
CA VAL A 2 -12.07 -20.88 -21.83
C VAL A 2 -10.62 -20.69 -21.39
N GLY A 3 -9.71 -20.58 -22.36
CA GLY A 3 -8.28 -20.40 -22.09
C GLY A 3 -8.10 -19.20 -21.18
N GLY A 4 -7.50 -19.41 -20.01
CA GLY A 4 -7.19 -18.34 -19.07
C GLY A 4 -6.38 -17.23 -19.76
N PRO A 5 -6.40 -16.01 -19.22
CA PRO A 5 -5.74 -14.86 -19.86
C PRO A 5 -4.28 -15.20 -20.21
N ALA A 6 -3.87 -14.84 -21.42
CA ALA A 6 -2.54 -15.12 -21.98
C ALA A 6 -1.38 -14.38 -21.27
N SER A 7 -1.67 -13.60 -20.22
CA SER A 7 -0.68 -12.86 -19.46
C SER A 7 0.18 -13.80 -18.60
N LEU A 8 1.48 -13.52 -18.56
CA LEU A 8 2.45 -14.22 -17.71
C LEU A 8 2.34 -13.81 -16.23
N GLY A 9 1.88 -12.58 -15.97
CA GLY A 9 1.87 -12.01 -14.63
C GLY A 9 1.36 -10.57 -14.54
N ALA A 10 1.52 -9.97 -13.37
CA ALA A 10 1.11 -8.59 -13.08
C ALA A 10 2.27 -7.76 -12.49
N PHE A 11 2.43 -6.53 -12.97
CA PHE A 11 3.29 -5.52 -12.35
C PHE A 11 2.41 -4.47 -11.67
N MET A 12 2.71 -4.12 -10.42
CA MET A 12 1.95 -3.16 -9.63
C MET A 12 2.88 -2.16 -8.95
N ALA A 13 2.48 -0.88 -8.93
CA ALA A 13 3.12 0.18 -8.16
C ALA A 13 2.06 0.89 -7.29
N PRO A 14 1.67 0.29 -6.14
CA PRO A 14 0.64 0.87 -5.27
C PRO A 14 1.06 2.25 -4.74
N PRO A 15 0.11 3.16 -4.47
CA PRO A 15 0.43 4.54 -4.10
C PRO A 15 1.27 4.59 -2.83
N CYS A 16 2.39 5.31 -2.84
CA CYS A 16 3.27 5.42 -1.68
C CYS A 16 3.05 6.73 -0.88
N GLY A 17 2.29 7.69 -1.41
CA GLY A 17 2.22 9.06 -0.87
C GLY A 17 1.63 9.20 0.54
N THR A 18 0.91 8.20 1.05
CA THR A 18 0.41 8.19 2.45
C THR A 18 1.21 7.25 3.35
N SER A 19 2.00 6.34 2.79
CA SER A 19 2.76 5.29 3.52
C SER A 19 4.27 5.49 3.50
N SER A 20 4.81 6.36 2.65
CA SER A 20 6.25 6.63 2.58
C SER A 20 6.76 7.27 3.87
N LYS A 21 7.83 6.72 4.46
CA LYS A 21 8.52 7.32 5.62
C LYS A 21 9.17 8.68 5.29
N ALA A 22 9.23 9.09 4.02
CA ALA A 22 9.62 10.46 3.67
C ALA A 22 8.69 11.51 4.31
N ARG A 23 7.40 11.17 4.53
CA ARG A 23 6.44 12.03 5.24
C ARG A 23 6.76 12.19 6.73
N CYS A 24 7.67 11.38 7.28
CA CYS A 24 8.11 11.45 8.67
C CYS A 24 9.35 12.34 8.86
N ILE A 25 9.96 12.82 7.78
CA ILE A 25 11.08 13.76 7.86
C ILE A 25 10.51 15.14 8.19
N GLN A 26 10.92 15.70 9.31
CA GLN A 26 10.52 17.03 9.78
C GLN A 26 11.77 17.92 9.89
N ARG A 27 11.62 19.21 9.59
CA ARG A 27 12.72 20.20 9.63
C ARG A 27 12.23 21.45 10.35
N VAL A 28 13.08 22.00 11.22
CA VAL A 28 12.75 23.19 12.01
C VAL A 28 12.50 24.36 11.06
N GLY A 29 11.35 25.02 11.21
CA GLY A 29 10.96 26.17 10.39
C GLY A 29 10.29 25.83 9.06
N GLU A 30 10.15 24.56 8.69
CA GLU A 30 9.44 24.15 7.47
C GLU A 30 8.04 23.59 7.77
N ASN A 31 7.04 23.94 6.95
CA ASN A 31 5.71 23.36 7.03
C ASN A 31 5.62 22.09 6.17
N LEU A 32 6.18 20.99 6.69
CA LEU A 32 6.20 19.70 6.00
C LEU A 32 4.96 18.86 6.32
N PRO A 33 4.54 17.96 5.40
CA PRO A 33 3.43 17.05 5.67
C PRO A 33 3.69 16.21 6.92
N LYS A 34 2.69 16.05 7.79
CA LYS A 34 2.79 15.23 9.00
C LYS A 34 2.73 13.73 8.68
N PRO A 35 3.22 12.81 9.52
CA PRO A 35 2.94 11.39 9.35
C PRO A 35 1.43 11.09 9.36
N LEU A 36 0.93 10.25 8.44
CA LEU A 36 -0.47 9.77 8.46
C LEU A 36 -0.60 8.34 8.98
N ARG A 37 0.51 7.64 9.10
CA ARG A 37 0.62 6.24 9.47
C ARG A 37 1.86 6.09 10.36
N THR A 38 1.86 5.08 11.21
CA THR A 38 3.04 4.67 11.99
C THR A 38 3.21 3.16 11.88
N SER A 39 4.35 2.61 12.33
CA SER A 39 4.52 1.15 12.35
C SER A 39 3.52 0.43 13.28
N LEU A 40 2.99 1.12 14.30
CA LEU A 40 1.92 0.58 15.16
C LEU A 40 0.53 0.76 14.56
N GLN A 41 0.35 1.78 13.72
CA GLN A 41 -0.93 2.12 13.07
C GLN A 41 -0.71 2.27 11.56
N PRO A 42 -0.38 1.17 10.87
CA PRO A 42 0.05 1.22 9.47
C PRO A 42 -1.11 1.54 8.53
N ASP A 43 -2.35 1.27 8.91
CA ASP A 43 -3.54 1.58 8.09
C ASP A 43 -4.04 3.02 8.26
N GLY A 44 -3.45 3.79 9.17
CA GLY A 44 -3.84 5.17 9.48
C GLY A 44 -3.83 5.43 10.98
N VAL A 45 -3.30 6.58 11.38
CA VAL A 45 -3.35 7.00 12.80
C VAL A 45 -4.78 7.40 13.21
N PRO A 46 -5.15 7.27 14.50
CA PRO A 46 -6.42 7.75 15.01
C PRO A 46 -6.56 9.26 14.81
N GLY A 47 -7.80 9.72 14.55
CA GLY A 47 -8.12 11.14 14.44
C GLY A 47 -7.83 11.77 13.07
N LEU A 48 -7.44 11.00 12.06
CA LEU A 48 -7.43 11.49 10.68
C LEU A 48 -8.82 11.98 10.28
N SER A 49 -8.88 13.14 9.63
CA SER A 49 -10.12 13.75 9.15
C SER A 49 -9.89 14.43 7.80
N GLY A 50 -11.00 14.80 7.14
CA GLY A 50 -10.98 15.53 5.87
C GLY A 50 -10.14 14.86 4.80
N ALA A 51 -9.27 15.65 4.16
CA ALA A 51 -8.46 15.20 3.02
C ALA A 51 -7.46 14.09 3.38
N ASP A 52 -6.85 14.13 4.56
CA ASP A 52 -5.87 13.10 4.95
C ASP A 52 -6.56 11.76 5.24
N PHE A 53 -7.74 11.78 5.87
CA PHE A 53 -8.57 10.57 6.00
C PHE A 53 -8.96 10.01 4.63
N ALA A 54 -9.48 10.86 3.73
CA ALA A 54 -9.88 10.42 2.39
C ALA A 54 -8.72 9.79 1.61
N ARG A 55 -7.52 10.38 1.68
CA ARG A 55 -6.31 9.86 1.02
C ARG A 55 -5.84 8.53 1.60
N VAL A 56 -5.86 8.38 2.93
CA VAL A 56 -5.47 7.12 3.58
C VAL A 56 -6.47 6.02 3.27
N SER A 57 -7.77 6.31 3.33
CA SER A 57 -8.85 5.37 2.99
C SER A 57 -8.77 4.91 1.53
N ALA A 58 -8.58 5.84 0.59
CA ALA A 58 -8.39 5.50 -0.83
C ALA A 58 -7.14 4.64 -1.06
N ALA A 59 -6.03 4.97 -0.40
CA ALA A 59 -4.81 4.18 -0.48
C ALA A 59 -5.01 2.77 0.09
N ASN A 60 -5.74 2.61 1.21
CA ASN A 60 -6.04 1.29 1.78
C ASN A 60 -6.91 0.44 0.85
N CYS A 61 -7.89 1.04 0.17
CA CYS A 61 -8.68 0.35 -0.85
C CYS A 61 -7.80 -0.18 -1.99
N LEU A 62 -6.84 0.63 -2.46
CA LEU A 62 -5.89 0.21 -3.49
C LEU A 62 -4.89 -0.86 -2.97
N TYR A 63 -4.52 -0.83 -1.69
CA TYR A 63 -3.67 -1.86 -1.09
C TYR A 63 -4.41 -3.20 -0.96
N ASP A 64 -5.70 -3.16 -0.62
CA ASP A 64 -6.56 -4.34 -0.60
C ASP A 64 -6.72 -4.94 -2.00
N PHE A 65 -6.99 -4.11 -3.00
CA PHE A 65 -7.03 -4.54 -4.38
C PHE A 65 -5.70 -5.16 -4.84
N ALA A 66 -4.56 -4.51 -4.53
CA ALA A 66 -3.24 -5.06 -4.85
C ALA A 66 -3.02 -6.42 -4.19
N ALA A 67 -3.46 -6.58 -2.93
CA ALA A 67 -3.37 -7.86 -2.23
C ALA A 67 -4.21 -8.95 -2.92
N CYS A 68 -5.44 -8.63 -3.35
CA CYS A 68 -6.28 -9.54 -4.11
C CYS A 68 -5.64 -9.95 -5.44
N VAL A 69 -5.00 -9.03 -6.16
CA VAL A 69 -4.29 -9.35 -7.41
C VAL A 69 -3.11 -10.29 -7.13
N MET A 70 -2.30 -10.01 -6.09
CA MET A 70 -1.19 -10.89 -5.69
C MET A 70 -1.70 -12.30 -5.37
N GLN A 71 -2.77 -12.42 -4.58
CA GLN A 71 -3.39 -13.70 -4.24
C GLN A 71 -3.89 -14.43 -5.50
N LYS A 72 -4.56 -13.73 -6.41
CA LYS A 72 -5.05 -14.31 -7.65
C LYS A 72 -3.89 -14.78 -8.56
N CYS A 73 -2.78 -14.06 -8.60
CA CYS A 73 -1.59 -14.50 -9.32
C CYS A 73 -1.03 -15.80 -8.73
N LEU A 74 -0.95 -15.93 -7.40
CA LEU A 74 -0.54 -17.17 -6.74
C LEU A 74 -1.49 -18.34 -7.07
N GLU A 75 -2.80 -18.13 -7.01
CA GLU A 75 -3.81 -19.15 -7.33
C GLU A 75 -3.74 -19.65 -8.79
N LEU A 76 -3.31 -18.78 -9.71
CA LEU A 76 -3.25 -19.06 -11.14
C LEU A 76 -1.85 -19.46 -11.63
N ASP A 77 -0.89 -19.66 -10.72
CA ASP A 77 0.52 -19.92 -11.03
C ASP A 77 1.12 -18.85 -11.98
N LYS A 78 0.91 -17.58 -11.62
CA LYS A 78 1.38 -16.40 -12.36
C LYS A 78 2.37 -15.60 -11.53
N ILE A 79 3.30 -14.95 -12.21
CA ILE A 79 4.28 -14.06 -11.57
C ILE A 79 3.60 -12.74 -11.18
N TYR A 80 3.99 -12.15 -10.06
CA TYR A 80 3.68 -10.75 -9.78
C TYR A 80 4.91 -9.98 -9.30
N ILE A 81 4.96 -8.69 -9.60
CA ILE A 81 6.00 -7.76 -9.16
C ILE A 81 5.32 -6.56 -8.51
N VAL A 82 5.78 -6.18 -7.32
CA VAL A 82 5.29 -5.00 -6.59
C VAL A 82 6.44 -4.03 -6.36
N GLU A 83 6.34 -2.84 -6.94
CA GLU A 83 7.25 -1.72 -6.71
C GLU A 83 6.67 -0.80 -5.61
N ASN A 84 7.48 -0.48 -4.62
CA ASN A 84 7.17 0.50 -3.58
C ASN A 84 8.49 0.94 -2.91
N PRO A 85 8.66 2.22 -2.53
CA PRO A 85 9.83 2.69 -1.80
C PRO A 85 10.24 1.77 -0.63
N ARG A 86 11.55 1.51 -0.51
CA ARG A 86 12.12 0.62 0.52
C ARG A 86 11.67 0.98 1.94
N SER A 87 11.57 2.27 2.23
CA SER A 87 11.16 2.80 3.54
C SER A 87 9.65 3.03 3.69
N SER A 88 8.81 2.43 2.84
CA SER A 88 7.35 2.58 2.92
C SER A 88 6.72 1.67 3.97
N LEU A 89 5.73 2.19 4.70
CA LEU A 89 4.85 1.43 5.60
C LEU A 89 3.85 0.53 4.85
N PHE A 90 3.81 0.57 3.51
CA PHE A 90 2.92 -0.26 2.70
C PHE A 90 2.95 -1.75 3.09
N ARG A 91 4.15 -2.31 3.31
CA ARG A 91 4.35 -3.72 3.69
C ARG A 91 3.80 -4.06 5.08
N GLU A 92 3.61 -3.04 5.93
CA GLU A 92 3.12 -3.18 7.30
C GLU A 92 1.59 -3.04 7.36
N THR A 93 0.93 -2.62 6.28
CA THR A 93 -0.54 -2.46 6.23
C THR A 93 -1.26 -3.80 6.34
N THR A 94 -2.46 -3.78 6.92
CA THR A 94 -3.26 -4.98 7.14
C THR A 94 -3.48 -5.78 5.84
N PRO A 95 -3.84 -5.18 4.70
CA PRO A 95 -4.07 -5.95 3.47
C PRO A 95 -2.84 -6.75 3.01
N ILE A 96 -1.65 -6.16 3.11
CA ILE A 96 -0.41 -6.81 2.65
C ILE A 96 0.07 -7.87 3.63
N ARG A 97 -0.03 -7.63 4.95
CA ARG A 97 0.39 -8.62 5.96
C ARG A 97 -0.44 -9.89 5.93
N ARG A 98 -1.70 -9.83 5.49
CA ARG A 98 -2.58 -11.01 5.34
C ARG A 98 -2.04 -12.03 4.32
N LEU A 99 -1.22 -11.61 3.36
CA LEU A 99 -0.65 -12.49 2.34
C LEU A 99 0.60 -13.26 2.81
N THR A 100 1.19 -12.84 3.93
CA THR A 100 2.44 -13.39 4.47
C THR A 100 2.24 -14.24 5.74
N ALA A 101 0.98 -14.44 6.14
CA ALA A 101 0.60 -15.17 7.34
C ALA A 101 0.30 -16.64 7.05
#